data_AF-A0A8T3MQ32-F1
#
_entry.id   AF-A0A8T3MQ32-F1
#
_cell.length_a   1.000
_cell.length_b   1.000
_cell.length_c   1.000
_cell.angle_alpha   90.00
_cell.angle_beta   90.00
_cell.angle_gamma   90.00
#
_symmetry.space_group_name_H-M   'P 1'
#
loop_
_entity.id
_entity.type
_entity.pdbx_description
1 polymer ?
#
loop_
_entity_poly.entity_id
_entity_poly.type
_entity_poly.pdbx_seq_one_letter_code
_entity_poly.pdbx_strand_id
1 'polypeptide(L)' 'MTDVDQGELERLGAALRLAESAIEEALEAAENLGNFDRRFDIPRALGGVQRLIANANEAVDAARRR' A
#
# COMPACT_ATOMS: atom_id res chain seq x y z
N MET A 1 25.14 13.05 -5.40
CA MET A 1 23.76 12.55 -5.26
C MET A 1 23.51 11.67 -6.45
N THR A 2 23.18 10.40 -6.24
CA THR A 2 22.73 9.55 -7.35
C THR A 2 21.47 10.18 -7.90
N ASP A 3 21.45 10.53 -9.19
CA ASP A 3 20.22 10.98 -9.83
C ASP A 3 19.16 9.90 -9.64
N VAL A 4 17.97 10.32 -9.20
CA VAL A 4 16.82 9.41 -9.08
C VAL A 4 16.41 9.04 -10.50
N ASP A 5 16.41 7.74 -10.80
CA ASP A 5 15.89 7.24 -12.08
C ASP A 5 14.37 7.45 -12.11
N GLN A 6 13.95 8.42 -12.93
CA GLN A 6 12.54 8.80 -13.07
C GLN A 6 11.70 7.66 -13.66
N GLY A 7 12.28 6.80 -14.50
CA GLY A 7 11.58 5.66 -15.08
C GLY A 7 11.33 4.55 -14.06
N GLU A 8 12.27 4.32 -13.14
CA GLU A 8 12.05 3.42 -11.99
C GLU A 8 11.08 4.04 -10.97
N LEU A 9 11.13 5.36 -10.77
CA LEU A 9 10.22 6.08 -9.89
C LEU A 9 8.75 5.96 -10.36
N GLU A 10 8.51 6.12 -11.66
CA GLU A 10 7.18 5.95 -12.25
C GLU A 10 6.68 4.50 -12.15
N ARG A 11 7.57 3.52 -12.40
CA ARG A 11 7.25 2.09 -12.24
C ARG A 11 6.89 1.75 -10.80
N LEU A 12 7.65 2.26 -9.83
CA LEU A 12 7.35 2.09 -8.41
C LEU A 12 6.00 2.71 -8.04
N GLY A 13 5.73 3.95 -8.46
CA GLY A 13 4.45 4.61 -8.20
C GLY A 13 3.26 3.86 -8.82
N ALA A 14 3.42 3.26 -10.01
CA ALA A 14 2.39 2.43 -10.60
C ALA A 14 2.15 1.14 -9.80
N ALA A 15 3.21 0.48 -9.34
CA ALA A 15 3.11 -0.72 -8.53
C ALA A 15 2.43 -0.45 -7.17
N LEU A 16 2.74 0.68 -6.52
CA LEU A 16 2.13 1.05 -5.25
C LEU A 16 0.63 1.36 -5.38
N ARG A 17 0.18 2.00 -6.46
CA ARG A 17 -1.25 2.19 -6.74
C ARG A 17 -1.99 0.86 -6.91
N LEU A 18 -1.38 -0.11 -7.60
CA LEU A 18 -1.96 -1.45 -7.72
C LEU A 18 -2.04 -2.15 -6.35
N ALA A 19 -0.99 -2.02 -5.53
CA ALA A 19 -0.98 -2.60 -4.18
C ALA A 19 -2.04 -1.95 -3.27
N GLU A 20 -2.24 -0.64 -3.38
CA GLU A 20 -3.26 0.10 -2.64
C GLU A 20 -4.67 -0.45 -2.95
N SER A 21 -5.03 -0.55 -4.23
CA SER A 21 -6.33 -1.12 -4.65
C SER A 21 -6.51 -2.56 -4.18
N ALA A 22 -5.46 -3.39 -4.26
CA ALA A 22 -5.54 -4.78 -3.82
C ALA A 22 -5.75 -4.91 -2.30
N ILE A 23 -5.16 -4.01 -1.51
CA ILE A 23 -5.34 -4.00 -0.05
C ILE A 23 -6.71 -3.47 0.36
N GLU A 24 -7.26 -2.48 -0.36
CA GLU A 24 -8.63 -2.03 -0.17
C GLU A 24 -9.63 -3.17 -0.41
N GLU A 25 -9.48 -3.92 -1.51
CA GLU A 25 -10.32 -5.09 -1.80
C GLU A 25 -10.17 -6.18 -0.73
N ALA A 26 -8.94 -6.43 -0.26
CA ALA A 26 -8.69 -7.40 0.81
C ALA A 26 -9.34 -6.99 2.14
N LEU A 27 -9.36 -5.68 2.47
CA LEU A 27 -10.02 -5.15 3.65
C LEU A 27 -11.54 -5.34 3.56
N GLU A 28 -12.14 -4.97 2.43
CA GLU A 28 -13.57 -5.15 2.19
C GLU A 28 -13.96 -6.64 2.27
N ALA A 29 -13.16 -7.53 1.68
CA ALA A 29 -13.38 -8.98 1.79
C ALA A 29 -13.26 -9.46 3.24
N ALA A 30 -12.28 -8.97 4.00
CA ALA A 30 -12.10 -9.31 5.41
C ALA A 30 -13.27 -8.83 6.28
N GLU A 31 -13.82 -7.64 6.02
CA GLU A 31 -15.01 -7.12 6.69
C GLU A 31 -16.25 -7.96 6.37
N ASN A 32 -16.44 -8.32 5.10
CA ASN A 32 -17.56 -9.13 4.63
C ASN A 32 -17.53 -10.58 5.15
N LEU A 33 -16.35 -11.15 5.40
CA LEU A 33 -16.20 -12.48 5.98
C LEU A 33 -16.66 -12.55 7.45
N GLY A 34 -16.78 -11.41 8.14
CA GLY A 34 -17.20 -11.37 9.53
C GLY A 34 -16.14 -11.86 10.51
N ASN A 35 -16.57 -12.44 11.64
CA ASN A 35 -15.67 -12.74 12.77
C ASN A 35 -14.83 -14.00 12.50
N PHE A 36 -13.66 -13.82 11.88
CA PHE A 36 -12.59 -14.82 11.86
C PHE A 36 -12.13 -15.14 13.29
N ASP A 37 -11.54 -16.32 13.50
CA ASP A 37 -10.92 -16.69 14.78
C ASP A 37 -10.04 -15.53 15.28
N ARG A 38 -10.30 -15.04 16.51
CA ARG A 38 -9.67 -13.85 17.10
C ARG A 38 -8.14 -13.88 17.12
N ARG A 39 -7.54 -15.06 16.94
CA ARG A 39 -6.09 -15.23 16.81
C ARG A 39 -5.53 -14.66 15.51
N PHE A 40 -6.36 -14.52 14.48
CA PHE A 40 -6.01 -13.92 13.21
C PHE A 40 -6.78 -12.61 13.04
N ASP A 41 -6.24 -11.53 13.63
CA ASP A 41 -6.77 -10.18 13.44
C ASP A 41 -6.37 -9.65 12.05
N ILE A 42 -7.00 -10.22 11.02
CA ILE A 42 -6.77 -9.90 9.60
C ILE A 42 -7.02 -8.41 9.31
N PRO A 43 -8.11 -7.78 9.78
CA PRO A 43 -8.33 -6.34 9.55
C PRO A 43 -7.18 -5.49 10.09
N ARG A 44 -6.68 -5.80 11.29
CA ARG A 44 -5.52 -5.08 11.86
C ARG A 44 -4.26 -5.29 11.03
N ALA A 45 -4.00 -6.51 10.55
CA ALA A 45 -2.84 -6.81 9.73
C ALA A 45 -2.89 -6.05 8.40
N LEU A 46 -4.02 -6.11 7.70
CA LEU A 46 -4.25 -5.41 6.42
C LEU A 46 -4.18 -3.88 6.59
N GLY A 47 -4.76 -3.33 7.66
CA GLY A 47 -4.62 -1.90 7.98
C GLY A 47 -3.17 -1.48 8.28
N GLY A 48 -2.33 -2.40 8.76
CA GLY A 48 -0.88 -2.20 8.87
C GLY A 48 -0.21 -2.06 7.51
N VAL A 49 -0.56 -2.93 6.56
CA VAL A 49 -0.04 -2.88 5.19
C VAL A 49 -0.49 -1.62 4.46
N GLN A 50 -1.76 -1.23 4.60
CA GLN A 50 -2.31 -0.01 4.00
C GLN A 50 -1.50 1.23 4.40
N ARG A 51 -1.14 1.37 5.69
CA ARG A 51 -0.28 2.47 6.16
C ARG A 51 1.11 2.48 5.54
N LEU A 52 1.71 1.30 5.36
CA LEU A 52 3.04 1.19 4.74
C LEU A 52 3.00 1.60 3.26
N ILE A 53 1.96 1.20 2.53
CA ILE A 53 1.76 1.59 1.13
C ILE A 53 1.54 3.10 1.02
N ALA A 54 0.70 3.69 1.88
CA ALA A 54 0.47 5.13 1.90
C ALA A 54 1.77 5.92 2.12
N ASN A 55 2.58 5.53 3.11
CA ASN A 55 3.88 6.14 3.36
C ASN A 55 4.83 6.03 2.16
N ALA A 56 4.81 4.89 1.44
CA ALA A 56 5.63 4.71 0.25
C ALA A 56 5.15 5.59 -0.91
N ASN A 57 3.84 5.73 -1.12
CA ASN A 57 3.25 6.64 -2.10
C ASN A 57 3.67 8.09 -1.82
N GLU A 58 3.58 8.54 -0.56
CA GLU A 58 4.01 9.89 -0.16
C GLU A 58 5.49 10.13 -0.46
N ALA A 59 6.34 9.14 -0.22
CA ALA A 59 7.77 9.23 -0.51
C ALA A 59 8.06 9.33 -2.02
N VAL A 60 7.35 8.55 -2.84
CA VAL A 60 7.43 8.64 -4.31
C VAL A 60 6.99 10.01 -4.80
N ASP A 61 5.89 10.54 -4.28
CA ASP A 61 5.39 11.87 -4.67
C ASP A 61 6.28 13.01 -4.18
N ALA A 62 6.96 12.84 -3.04
CA ALA A 62 7.99 13.79 -2.60
C ALA A 62 9.22 13.74 -3.52
N ALA A 63 9.62 12.56 -3.99
CA ALA A 63 10.72 12.39 -4.93
C ALA A 63 10.42 12.97 -6.31
N ARG A 64 9.17 12.88 -6.80
CA ARG A 64 8.72 13.51 -8.07
C ARG A 64 8.78 15.03 -8.06
N ARG A 65 8.68 15.66 -6.89
CA ARG A 65 8.65 17.12 -6.72
C ARG A 65 10.03 17.75 -6.55
N ARG A 66 11.09 16.93 -6.52
CA ARG A 66 12.49 17.35 -6.44
C ARG A 66 13.12 17.46 -7.82
#